data_AF-A0A838NC81-F1
#
_entry.id   AF-A0A838NC81-F1
#
_cell.length_a   1.000
_cell.length_b   1.000
_cell.length_c   1.000
_cell.angle_alpha   90.00
_cell.angle_beta   90.00
_cell.angle_gamma   90.00
#
_symmetry.space_group_name_H-M   'P 1'
#
loop_
_entity.id
_entity.type
_entity.pdbx_description
1 polymer ?
#
loop_
_entity_poly.entity_id
_entity_poly.type
_entity_poly.pdbx_seq_one_letter_code
_entity_poly.pdbx_strand_id
1 'polypeptide(L)'
;MTTEPLAVPATPTRRVLAGGVRVFLAESLLIPTGLLTAAYLARRLGPDGYGIFMVAAALVAWVEWSLAAVFSRASVRFVAESVDWRPIGSTIVSVHLAMSAAAAALLGSLAQPVASLLATPALATSASAPSPPPPAG
;
A
#
# COMPACT_ATOMS: atom_id res chain seq x y z
N MET A 1 -13.62 -37.75 40.64
CA MET A 1 -14.68 -36.99 39.95
C MET A 1 -14.22 -35.54 39.85
N THR A 2 -13.49 -35.21 38.79
CA THR A 2 -12.98 -33.86 38.51
C THR A 2 -13.91 -33.20 37.50
N THR A 3 -14.64 -32.18 37.95
CA THR A 3 -15.45 -31.33 37.08
C THR A 3 -14.53 -30.45 36.24
N GLU A 4 -14.33 -30.84 34.99
CA GLU A 4 -13.69 -29.99 33.98
C GLU A 4 -14.62 -28.79 33.72
N PRO A 5 -14.17 -27.53 33.90
CA PRO A 5 -14.99 -26.38 33.60
C PRO A 5 -15.18 -26.28 32.07
N LEU A 6 -16.42 -26.44 31.62
CA LEU A 6 -16.83 -26.25 30.23
C LEU A 6 -16.42 -24.84 29.77
N ALA A 7 -15.36 -24.74 28.97
CA ALA A 7 -14.96 -23.51 28.34
C ALA A 7 -16.12 -22.99 27.47
N VAL A 8 -16.78 -21.91 27.90
CA VAL A 8 -17.90 -21.31 27.19
C VAL A 8 -17.38 -20.80 25.84
N PRO A 9 -17.82 -21.36 24.70
CA PRO A 9 -17.33 -20.94 23.40
C PRO A 9 -17.78 -19.50 23.14
N ALA A 10 -16.82 -18.63 22.81
CA ALA A 10 -17.12 -17.25 22.43
C ALA A 10 -18.11 -17.23 21.26
N THR A 11 -19.25 -16.54 21.45
CA THR A 11 -20.31 -16.39 20.46
C THR A 11 -19.74 -15.83 19.14
N PRO A 12 -20.17 -16.35 17.98
CA PRO A 12 -19.67 -15.93 16.66
C PRO A 12 -19.61 -14.40 16.49
N THR A 13 -20.63 -13.70 17.00
CA THR A 13 -20.74 -12.22 17.00
C THR A 13 -19.56 -11.53 17.66
N ARG A 14 -19.06 -12.04 18.80
CA ARG A 14 -17.94 -11.42 19.53
C ARG A 14 -16.63 -11.55 18.75
N ARG A 15 -16.44 -12.65 18.01
CA ARG A 15 -15.26 -12.88 17.17
C ARG A 15 -15.23 -11.96 15.95
N VAL A 16 -16.38 -11.77 15.29
CA VAL A 16 -16.51 -10.83 14.17
C VAL A 16 -16.27 -9.39 14.63
N LEU A 17 -16.88 -8.98 15.76
CA LEU A 17 -16.67 -7.65 16.34
C LEU A 17 -15.20 -7.40 16.70
N ALA A 18 -14.55 -8.35 17.39
CA ALA A 18 -13.14 -8.23 17.75
C ALA A 18 -12.23 -8.15 16.50
N GLY A 19 -12.56 -8.90 15.43
CA GLY A 19 -11.88 -8.81 14.15
C GLY A 19 -12.05 -7.44 13.49
N GLY A 20 -13.28 -6.94 13.40
CA GLY A 20 -13.60 -5.64 12.82
C GLY A 20 -12.92 -4.48 13.55
N VAL A 21 -12.93 -4.48 14.89
CA VAL A 21 -12.21 -3.48 15.69
C VAL A 21 -10.71 -3.51 15.41
N ARG A 22 -10.10 -4.69 15.27
CA ARG A 22 -8.66 -4.79 14.93
C ARG A 22 -8.35 -4.24 13.54
N VAL A 23 -9.18 -4.55 12.54
CA VAL A 23 -9.02 -4.02 11.18
C VAL A 23 -9.18 -2.51 11.18
N PHE A 24 -10.22 -1.99 11.84
CA PHE A 24 -10.45 -0.56 11.97
C PHE A 24 -9.27 0.15 12.66
N LEU A 25 -8.73 -0.43 13.74
CA LEU A 25 -7.59 0.14 14.43
C LEU A 25 -6.37 0.18 13.50
N ALA A 26 -6.13 -0.88 12.73
CA ALA A 26 -5.06 -0.93 11.74
C ALA A 26 -5.25 0.12 10.62
N GLU A 27 -6.47 0.29 10.10
CA GLU A 27 -6.77 1.31 9.08
C GLU A 27 -6.65 2.73 9.62
N SER A 28 -7.00 2.94 10.90
CA SER A 28 -6.90 4.27 11.52
C SER A 28 -5.47 4.79 11.62
N LEU A 29 -4.45 3.91 11.58
CA LEU A 29 -3.04 4.30 11.52
C LEU A 29 -2.68 4.98 10.19
N LEU A 30 -3.44 4.76 9.12
CA LEU A 30 -3.19 5.38 7.82
C LEU A 30 -3.34 6.90 7.88
N ILE A 31 -4.30 7.41 8.65
CA ILE A 31 -4.57 8.85 8.77
C ILE A 31 -3.38 9.61 9.40
N PRO A 32 -2.89 9.27 10.62
CA PRO A 32 -1.79 9.99 11.23
C PRO A 32 -0.48 9.80 10.45
N THR A 33 -0.22 8.61 9.91
CA THR A 33 1.00 8.36 9.12
C THR A 33 0.98 9.14 7.81
N GLY A 34 -0.16 9.14 7.09
CA GLY A 34 -0.36 9.92 5.88
C GLY A 34 -0.23 11.43 6.13
N LEU A 35 -0.84 11.94 7.21
CA LEU A 35 -0.75 13.36 7.56
C LEU A 35 0.68 13.79 7.89
N LEU A 36 1.40 13.01 8.70
CA LEU A 36 2.80 13.28 9.02
C LEU A 36 3.70 13.25 7.77
N THR A 37 3.47 12.27 6.90
CA THR A 37 4.21 12.14 5.62
C THR A 37 3.95 13.33 4.71
N ALA A 38 2.67 13.71 4.55
CA ALA A 38 2.27 14.86 3.76
C ALA A 38 2.86 16.18 4.30
N ALA A 39 2.79 16.40 5.62
CA ALA A 39 3.34 17.59 6.25
C ALA A 39 4.86 17.67 6.09
N TYR A 40 5.57 16.54 6.24
CA TYR A 40 7.01 16.48 6.04
C TYR A 40 7.41 16.76 4.59
N LEU A 41 6.75 16.10 3.62
CA LEU A 41 7.03 16.26 2.20
C LEU A 41 6.68 17.66 1.70
N ALA A 42 5.56 18.23 2.12
CA ALA A 42 5.18 19.59 1.75
C ALA A 42 6.23 20.62 2.21
N ARG A 43 6.82 20.44 3.40
CA ARG A 43 7.89 21.32 3.90
C ARG A 43 9.24 21.12 3.19
N ARG A 44 9.53 19.88 2.73
CA ARG A 44 10.81 19.54 2.11
C ARG A 44 10.86 19.80 0.61
N LEU A 45 9.76 19.55 -0.10
CA LEU A 45 9.68 19.64 -1.55
C LEU A 45 9.18 21.00 -2.05
N GLY A 46 8.60 21.81 -1.16
CA GLY A 46 7.88 23.02 -1.54
C GLY A 46 6.60 22.72 -2.34
N PRO A 47 5.87 23.76 -2.78
CA PRO A 47 4.59 23.59 -3.46
C PRO A 47 4.70 22.81 -4.78
N ASP A 48 5.70 23.13 -5.60
CA ASP A 48 5.86 22.54 -6.94
C ASP A 48 6.27 21.07 -6.86
N GLY A 49 7.26 20.74 -6.02
CA GLY A 49 7.72 19.37 -5.82
C GLY A 49 6.67 18.49 -5.14
N TYR A 50 5.90 19.04 -4.20
CA TYR A 50 4.78 18.34 -3.57
C TYR A 50 3.64 18.06 -4.56
N GLY A 51 3.33 19.01 -5.45
CA GLY A 51 2.32 18.82 -6.50
C GLY A 51 2.66 17.64 -7.42
N ILE A 52 3.90 17.57 -7.88
CA ILE A 52 4.41 16.46 -8.70
C ILE A 52 4.33 15.13 -7.93
N PHE A 53 4.74 15.12 -6.66
CA PHE A 53 4.64 13.95 -5.80
C PHE A 53 3.20 13.46 -5.66
N MET A 54 2.23 14.38 -5.45
CA MET A 54 0.83 14.01 -5.28
C MET A 54 0.22 13.37 -6.53
N VAL A 55 0.60 13.83 -7.72
CA VAL A 55 0.18 13.21 -8.99
C VAL A 55 0.72 11.77 -9.10
N ALA A 56 2.01 11.58 -8.79
CA ALA A 56 2.61 10.25 -8.79
C ALA A 56 1.98 9.33 -7.72
N ALA A 57 1.78 9.84 -6.51
CA ALA A 57 1.16 9.11 -5.40
C ALA A 57 -0.28 8.71 -5.72
N ALA A 58 -1.05 9.57 -6.40
CA ALA A 58 -2.41 9.24 -6.81
C ALA A 58 -2.45 8.09 -7.83
N LEU A 59 -1.53 8.08 -8.81
CA LEU A 59 -1.41 6.97 -9.76
C LEU A 59 -1.02 5.67 -9.06
N VAL A 60 -0.04 5.71 -8.17
CA VAL A 60 0.41 4.54 -7.41
C VAL A 60 -0.74 4.01 -6.53
N ALA A 61 -1.43 4.89 -5.81
CA ALA A 61 -2.57 4.51 -4.97
C ALA A 61 -3.70 3.87 -5.78
N TRP A 62 -3.99 4.41 -6.97
CA TRP A 62 -5.01 3.83 -7.86
C TRP A 62 -4.65 2.41 -8.31
N VAL A 63 -3.38 2.16 -8.65
CA VAL A 63 -2.89 0.81 -9.00
C VAL A 63 -2.94 -0.13 -7.79
N GLU A 64 -2.48 0.33 -6.63
CA GLU A 64 -2.49 -0.43 -5.38
C GLU A 64 -3.91 -0.86 -5.00
N TRP A 65 -4.88 0.06 -5.02
CA TRP A 65 -6.28 -0.24 -4.72
C TRP A 65 -6.90 -1.20 -5.73
N SER A 66 -6.57 -1.05 -7.02
CA SER A 66 -7.05 -1.97 -8.05
C SER A 66 -6.53 -3.39 -7.81
N LEU A 67 -5.26 -3.52 -7.44
CA LEU A 67 -4.67 -4.82 -7.14
C LEU A 67 -5.27 -5.40 -5.85
N ALA A 68 -5.39 -4.61 -4.78
CA ALA A 68 -6.00 -5.04 -3.53
C ALA A 68 -7.45 -5.53 -3.72
N ALA A 69 -8.24 -4.84 -4.56
CA ALA A 69 -9.62 -5.20 -4.86
C ALA A 69 -9.73 -6.57 -5.54
N VAL A 70 -8.82 -6.89 -6.48
CA VAL A 70 -8.79 -8.19 -7.17
C VAL A 70 -8.53 -9.33 -6.19
N PHE A 71 -7.61 -9.14 -5.23
CA PHE A 71 -7.20 -10.18 -4.30
C PHE A 71 -8.08 -10.29 -3.05
N SER A 72 -8.83 -9.24 -2.69
CA SER A 72 -9.62 -9.15 -1.46
C SER A 72 -10.55 -10.36 -1.28
N ARG A 73 -11.46 -10.60 -2.23
CA ARG A 73 -12.50 -11.62 -2.09
C ARG A 73 -11.95 -13.05 -2.18
N ALA A 74 -11.00 -13.28 -3.07
CA ALA A 74 -10.38 -14.59 -3.25
C ALA A 74 -9.57 -14.99 -2.02
N SER A 75 -8.76 -14.08 -1.48
CA SER A 75 -7.90 -14.35 -0.31
C SER A 75 -8.71 -14.71 0.92
N VAL A 76 -9.77 -13.95 1.22
CA VAL A 76 -10.67 -14.24 2.36
C VAL A 76 -11.30 -15.61 2.21
N ARG A 77 -11.76 -15.97 1.01
CA ARG A 77 -12.39 -17.26 0.75
C ARG A 77 -11.42 -18.42 0.94
N PHE A 78 -10.24 -18.38 0.31
CA PHE A 78 -9.27 -19.46 0.40
C PHE A 78 -8.75 -19.67 1.83
N VAL A 79 -8.57 -18.59 2.60
CA VAL A 79 -8.18 -18.69 4.01
C VAL A 79 -9.31 -19.27 4.85
N ALA A 80 -10.56 -18.85 4.62
CA ALA A 80 -11.71 -19.32 5.39
C ALA A 80 -12.06 -20.79 5.17
N GLU A 81 -11.86 -21.31 3.95
CA GLU A 81 -12.14 -22.71 3.59
C GLU A 81 -10.99 -23.67 4.00
N SER A 82 -9.84 -23.14 4.41
CA SER A 82 -8.66 -23.93 4.75
C SER A 82 -8.61 -24.35 6.21
N VAL A 83 -8.20 -25.61 6.44
CA VAL A 83 -7.84 -26.09 7.79
C VAL A 83 -6.50 -25.48 8.22
N ASP A 84 -5.54 -25.42 7.29
CA ASP A 84 -4.21 -24.79 7.48
C ASP A 84 -4.04 -23.56 6.58
N TRP A 85 -4.19 -22.37 7.17
CA TRP A 85 -4.12 -21.10 6.43
C TRP A 85 -2.69 -20.67 6.05
N ARG A 86 -1.66 -21.15 6.76
CA ARG A 86 -0.27 -20.69 6.59
C ARG A 86 0.29 -20.87 5.17
N PRO A 87 0.22 -22.07 4.54
CA PRO A 87 0.74 -22.25 3.19
C PRO A 87 -0.02 -21.42 2.15
N ILE A 88 -1.35 -21.31 2.30
CA ILE A 88 -2.20 -20.51 1.42
C ILE A 88 -1.87 -19.02 1.56
N GLY A 89 -1.74 -18.55 2.79
CA GLY A 89 -1.34 -17.18 3.09
C GLY A 89 0.03 -16.83 2.50
N SER A 90 1.01 -17.73 2.61
CA SER A 90 2.33 -17.55 2.00
C SER A 90 2.25 -17.42 0.47
N THR A 91 1.44 -18.26 -0.18
CA THR A 91 1.23 -18.18 -1.63
C THR A 91 0.55 -16.88 -2.03
N ILE A 92 -0.50 -16.47 -1.30
CA ILE A 92 -1.20 -15.19 -1.54
C ILE A 92 -0.20 -14.03 -1.45
N VAL A 93 0.61 -13.99 -0.39
CA VAL A 93 1.63 -12.94 -0.20
C VAL A 93 2.66 -12.95 -1.33
N SER A 94 3.14 -14.13 -1.72
CA SER A 94 4.15 -14.27 -2.78
C SER A 94 3.61 -13.82 -4.15
N VAL A 95 2.38 -14.20 -4.50
CA VAL A 95 1.72 -13.79 -5.74
C VAL A 95 1.44 -12.28 -5.72
N HIS A 96 0.93 -11.76 -4.60
CA HIS A 96 0.68 -10.34 -4.45
C HIS A 96 1.97 -9.53 -4.61
N LEU A 97 3.07 -9.99 -4.00
CA LEU A 97 4.38 -9.35 -4.12
C LEU A 97 4.93 -9.40 -5.54
N ALA A 98 4.78 -10.53 -6.25
CA ALA A 98 5.18 -10.64 -7.65
C ALA A 98 4.36 -9.70 -8.56
N MET A 99 3.04 -9.62 -8.35
CA MET A 99 2.17 -8.71 -9.09
C MET A 99 2.48 -7.24 -8.81
N SER A 100 2.71 -6.88 -7.55
CA SER A 100 3.11 -5.52 -7.17
C SER A 100 4.49 -5.15 -7.73
N ALA A 101 5.44 -6.08 -7.76
CA ALA A 101 6.75 -5.87 -8.38
C ALA A 101 6.62 -5.67 -9.90
N ALA A 102 5.78 -6.47 -10.57
CA ALA A 102 5.49 -6.30 -11.99
C ALA A 102 4.81 -4.95 -12.28
N ALA A 103 3.85 -4.55 -11.44
CA ALA A 103 3.18 -3.25 -11.55
C ALA A 103 4.15 -2.08 -11.33
N ALA A 104 5.06 -2.19 -10.35
CA ALA A 104 6.10 -1.19 -10.11
C ALA A 104 7.07 -1.07 -11.29
N ALA A 105 7.51 -2.20 -11.85
CA ALA A 105 8.35 -2.22 -13.05
C ALA A 105 7.63 -1.60 -14.26
N LEU A 106 6.34 -1.92 -14.43
CA LEU A 106 5.50 -1.35 -15.48
C LEU A 106 5.36 0.17 -15.31
N LEU A 107 5.03 0.65 -14.11
CA LEU A 107 4.95 2.08 -13.81
C LEU A 107 6.28 2.79 -14.05
N GLY A 108 7.41 2.20 -13.65
CA GLY A 108 8.74 2.73 -13.93
C GLY A 108 9.03 2.83 -15.43
N SER A 109 8.69 1.79 -16.20
CA SER A 109 8.86 1.79 -17.66
C SER A 109 7.95 2.79 -18.38
N LEU A 110 6.76 3.03 -17.83
CA LEU A 110 5.78 3.98 -18.35
C LEU A 110 5.94 5.39 -17.77
N ALA A 111 6.92 5.63 -16.90
CA ALA A 111 7.10 6.92 -16.25
C ALA A 111 7.27 8.05 -17.27
N GLN A 112 8.11 7.83 -18.29
CA GLN A 112 8.37 8.81 -19.34
C GLN A 112 7.16 9.11 -20.24
N PRO A 113 6.44 8.12 -20.80
CA PRO A 113 5.24 8.39 -21.56
C PRO A 113 4.13 9.02 -20.70
N VAL A 114 3.97 8.59 -19.45
CA VAL A 114 2.99 9.18 -18.52
C VAL A 114 3.34 10.64 -18.19
N ALA A 115 4.62 10.94 -17.95
CA ALA A 115 5.11 12.31 -17.73
C ALA A 115 4.84 13.22 -18.95
N SER A 116 4.99 12.67 -20.16
CA SER A 116 4.71 13.40 -21.40
C SER A 116 3.22 13.67 -21.62
N LEU A 117 2.34 12.72 -21.26
CA LEU A 117 0.89 12.88 -21.34
C LEU A 117 0.34 13.85 -20.30
N LEU A 118 0.97 13.90 -19.11
CA LEU A 118 0.58 14.79 -18.01
C LEU A 118 1.24 16.17 -18.09
N ALA A 119 1.99 16.47 -19.16
CA ALA A 119 2.73 17.71 -19.35
C ALA A 119 3.64 18.08 -18.14
N THR A 120 4.12 17.08 -17.40
CA THR A 120 4.95 17.25 -16.19
C THR A 120 6.31 16.56 -16.39
N PRO A 121 7.26 17.18 -17.13
CA PRO A 121 8.53 16.55 -17.50
C PRO A 121 9.43 16.22 -16.30
N ALA A 122 9.22 16.87 -15.16
CA ALA A 122 9.94 16.60 -13.91
C ALA A 122 9.72 15.17 -13.36
N LEU A 123 8.65 14.48 -13.77
CA LEU A 123 8.41 13.08 -13.41
C LEU A 123 9.41 12.11 -14.08
N ALA A 124 10.02 12.50 -15.21
CA ALA A 124 10.93 11.66 -15.99
C ALA A 124 12.40 11.76 -15.55
N THR A 125 12.82 12.90 -14.98
CA THR A 125 14.25 13.27 -14.84
C THR A 125 14.91 12.84 -13.52
N SER A 126 14.25 12.05 -12.66
CA SER A 126 14.85 11.60 -11.39
C SER A 126 16.07 10.66 -11.54
N ALA A 127 16.40 10.24 -12.77
CA ALA A 127 17.56 9.39 -13.06
C ALA A 127 18.87 10.14 -13.39
N SER A 128 18.88 11.46 -13.60
CA SER A 128 20.13 12.15 -14.02
C SER A 128 20.14 13.68 -13.78
N ALA A 129 20.14 14.14 -12.53
CA ALA A 129 20.45 15.55 -12.26
C ALA A 129 21.98 15.76 -12.18
N PRO A 130 22.63 16.45 -13.14
CA PRO A 130 24.03 16.84 -13.00
C PRO A 130 24.19 17.88 -11.90
N SER A 131 25.24 17.74 -11.10
CA SER A 131 25.61 18.64 -10.00
C SER A 131 25.82 20.08 -10.49
N PRO A 132 25.39 21.10 -9.72
CA PRO A 132 25.61 22.49 -10.09
C PRO A 132 27.12 22.83 -10.14
N PRO A 133 27.58 23.65 -11.10
CA PRO A 133 28.98 24.05 -11.18
C PRO A 133 29.38 24.89 -9.95
N PRO A 134 30.62 24.79 -9.48
CA PRO A 134 31.11 25.56 -8.33
C PRO A 134 31.09 27.07 -8.65
N PRO A 135 30.88 27.92 -7.64
CA PRO A 135 30.88 29.37 -7.83
C PRO A 135 32.24 29.82 -8.34
N ALA A 136 32.23 30.62 -9.42
CA ALA A 136 33.43 31.26 -9.94
C ALA A 136 33.96 32.23 -8.87
N GLY A 137 35.11 31.88 -8.29
CA GLY A 137 35.97 32.79 -7.53
C GLY A 137 36.96 33.49 -8.44
#